data_AF-A0A3M1FCR1-F1
#
_entry.id   AF-A0A3M1FCR1-F1
#
_cell.length_a   1.000
_cell.length_b   1.000
_cell.length_c   1.000
_cell.angle_alpha   90.00
_cell.angle_beta   90.00
_cell.angle_gamma   90.00
#
_symmetry.space_group_name_H-M   'P 1'
#
loop_
_entity.id
_entity.type
_entity.pdbx_description
1 polymer ?
#
loop_
_entity_poly.entity_id
_entity_poly.type
_entity_poly.pdbx_seq_one_letter_code
_entity_poly.pdbx_strand_id
1 'polypeptide(L)'
;FEVQCRGNLASALTKLKCAYETQRSRPFLLLAGDRDEVRARRLLWEDLRGAFHELGGVVTLLRVGEVVRLFHALEGNGETLGKLIDPPVDSDRDVLEG
;
A
#
# COMPACT_ATOMS: atom_id res chain seq x y z
N PHE A 1 3.44 4.46 0.76
CA PHE A 1 2.19 4.25 1.53
C PHE A 1 2.00 5.47 2.42
N GLU A 2 0.78 5.73 2.88
CA GLU A 2 0.48 6.75 3.90
C GLU A 2 -0.37 6.13 5.01
N VAL A 3 -0.28 6.69 6.22
CA VAL A 3 -1.07 6.24 7.37
C VAL A 3 -1.92 7.41 7.87
N GLN A 4 -3.23 7.19 7.90
CA GLN A 4 -4.20 8.12 8.45
C GLN A 4 -4.59 7.67 9.87
N CYS A 5 -3.96 8.29 10.86
CA CYS A 5 -4.25 8.06 12.28
C CYS A 5 -5.15 9.15 12.89
N ARG A 6 -4.85 10.41 12.56
CA ARG A 6 -5.54 11.65 12.99
C ARG A 6 -5.21 12.76 11.98
N GLY A 7 -6.12 13.70 11.77
CA GLY A 7 -5.89 14.87 10.93
C GLY A 7 -6.59 14.81 9.56
N ASN A 8 -6.04 15.51 8.57
CA ASN A 8 -6.71 15.73 7.29
C ASN A 8 -6.40 14.61 6.28
N LEU A 9 -7.39 13.73 6.08
CA LEU A 9 -7.37 12.68 5.06
C LEU A 9 -6.99 13.21 3.66
N ALA A 10 -7.38 14.43 3.31
CA ALA A 10 -7.02 15.02 2.02
C ALA A 10 -5.50 15.21 1.88
N SER A 11 -4.79 15.55 2.96
CA SER A 11 -3.33 15.68 2.91
C SER A 11 -2.63 14.36 2.64
N ALA A 12 -3.10 13.26 3.23
CA ALA A 12 -2.60 11.92 2.93
C ALA A 12 -2.86 11.57 1.45
N LEU A 13 -4.08 11.82 0.96
CA LEU A 13 -4.45 11.58 -0.43
C LEU A 13 -3.63 12.43 -1.42
N THR A 14 -3.32 13.68 -1.10
CA THR A 14 -2.45 14.54 -1.92
C THR A 14 -1.06 13.95 -2.07
N LYS A 15 -0.47 13.44 -0.98
CA LYS A 15 0.85 12.78 -1.04
C LYS A 15 0.80 11.51 -1.88
N LEU A 16 -0.25 10.70 -1.73
CA LEU A 16 -0.44 9.49 -2.54
C LEU A 16 -0.62 9.83 -4.02
N LYS A 17 -1.36 10.91 -4.34
CA LYS A 17 -1.50 11.40 -5.72
C LYS A 17 -0.16 11.79 -6.32
N CYS A 18 0.63 12.59 -5.61
CA CYS A 18 1.98 12.98 -6.04
C CYS A 18 2.88 11.75 -6.27
N ALA A 19 2.86 10.76 -5.37
CA ALA A 19 3.63 9.53 -5.51
C ALA A 19 3.15 8.66 -6.69
N TYR A 20 1.84 8.60 -6.94
CA TYR A 20 1.27 7.91 -8.08
C TYR A 20 1.68 8.57 -9.41
N GLU A 21 1.55 9.89 -9.50
CA GLU A 21 1.88 10.65 -10.71
C GLU A 21 3.37 10.58 -11.04
N THR A 22 4.23 10.68 -10.02
CA THR A 22 5.69 10.70 -10.21
C THR A 22 6.27 9.33 -10.54
N GLN A 23 5.76 8.27 -9.89
CA GLN A 23 6.42 6.95 -9.91
C GLN A 23 5.54 5.83 -10.51
N ARG A 24 4.31 6.15 -10.92
CA ARG A 24 3.28 5.16 -11.31
C ARG A 24 3.14 4.03 -10.27
N SER A 25 3.28 4.40 -9.00
CA SER A 25 3.23 3.47 -7.87
C SER A 25 1.83 2.89 -7.67
N ARG A 26 1.71 1.80 -6.90
CA ARG A 26 0.42 1.26 -6.43
C ARG A 26 0.28 1.61 -4.96
N PRO A 27 -0.36 2.74 -4.61
CA PRO A 27 -0.26 3.28 -3.27
C PRO A 27 -1.14 2.50 -2.28
N PHE A 28 -0.69 2.45 -1.03
CA PHE A 28 -1.47 1.92 0.08
C PHE A 28 -1.82 3.08 1.03
N LEU A 29 -3.08 3.14 1.46
CA LEU A 29 -3.53 4.02 2.53
C LEU A 29 -4.01 3.18 3.71
N LEU A 30 -3.29 3.31 4.83
CA LEU A 30 -3.62 2.63 6.07
C LEU A 30 -4.53 3.53 6.94
N LEU A 31 -5.68 3.02 7.33
CA LEU A 31 -6.71 3.75 8.08
C LEU A 31 -6.79 3.23 9.52
N ALA A 32 -6.62 4.13 10.50
CA ALA A 32 -6.68 3.75 11.92
C ALA A 32 -8.10 3.72 12.49
N GLY A 33 -9.08 4.38 11.85
CA GLY A 33 -10.45 4.45 12.34
C GLY A 33 -11.49 4.21 11.25
N ASP A 34 -12.60 3.54 11.61
CA ASP A 34 -13.65 3.13 10.67
C ASP A 34 -14.34 4.31 9.98
N ARG A 35 -14.47 5.45 10.65
CA ARG A 35 -15.05 6.67 10.05
C ARG A 35 -14.21 7.23 8.90
N ASP A 36 -12.90 7.03 8.95
CA ASP A 36 -12.01 7.50 7.89
C ASP A 36 -12.11 6.61 6.64
N GLU A 37 -12.53 5.34 6.77
CA GLU A 37 -12.77 4.46 5.63
C GLU A 37 -13.94 4.92 4.77
N VAL A 38 -15.07 5.24 5.39
CA VAL A 38 -16.24 5.74 4.65
C VAL A 38 -15.88 7.04 3.92
N ARG A 39 -15.13 7.93 4.58
CA ARG A 39 -14.70 9.19 3.98
C ARG A 39 -13.70 8.99 2.85
N ALA A 40 -12.73 8.09 3.02
CA ALA A 40 -11.76 7.73 1.98
C ALA A 40 -12.48 7.11 0.79
N ARG A 41 -13.45 6.22 1.03
CA ARG A 41 -14.25 5.60 -0.02
C ARG A 41 -14.97 6.62 -0.87
N ARG A 42 -15.62 7.58 -0.22
CA ARG A 42 -16.33 8.65 -0.89
C ARG A 42 -15.41 9.49 -1.79
N LEU A 43 -14.24 9.89 -1.27
CA LEU A 43 -13.28 10.73 -2.01
C LEU A 43 -12.60 10.00 -3.17
N LEU A 44 -12.42 8.68 -3.06
CA LEU A 44 -11.72 7.88 -4.07
C LEU A 44 -12.66 7.36 -5.16
N TRP A 45 -13.86 6.90 -4.80
CA TRP A 45 -14.74 6.16 -5.71
C TRP A 45 -16.08 6.82 -5.99
N GLU A 46 -16.65 7.55 -5.03
CA GLU A 46 -18.01 8.11 -5.20
C GLU A 46 -17.97 9.52 -5.81
N ASP A 47 -16.96 10.31 -5.49
CA ASP A 47 -16.74 11.62 -6.09
C ASP A 47 -15.98 11.50 -7.41
N LEU A 48 -16.68 11.09 -8.47
CA LEU A 48 -16.12 10.83 -9.81
C LEU A 48 -15.52 12.07 -10.50
N ARG A 49 -15.75 13.27 -9.96
CA ARG A 49 -15.12 14.53 -10.40
C ARG A 49 -14.21 15.13 -9.32
N GLY A 50 -14.02 14.42 -8.22
CA GLY A 50 -13.20 14.84 -7.09
C GLY A 50 -11.72 14.79 -7.41
N ALA A 51 -10.94 15.57 -6.67
CA ALA A 51 -9.49 15.70 -6.86
C ALA A 51 -8.71 14.37 -6.77
N PHE A 52 -9.32 13.34 -6.18
CA PHE A 52 -8.72 12.03 -5.92
C PHE A 52 -9.38 10.88 -6.68
N HIS A 53 -10.32 11.14 -7.60
CA HIS A 53 -11.03 10.07 -8.32
C HIS A 53 -10.07 9.12 -9.06
N GLU A 54 -9.03 9.66 -9.69
CA GLU A 54 -8.00 8.88 -10.42
C GLU A 54 -7.28 7.87 -9.51
N LEU A 55 -7.21 8.13 -8.20
CA LEU A 55 -6.62 7.21 -7.25
C LEU A 55 -7.53 6.01 -6.94
N GLY A 56 -8.83 6.09 -7.19
CA GLY A 56 -9.78 5.01 -6.88
C GLY A 56 -9.43 3.69 -7.55
N GLY A 57 -8.88 3.71 -8.77
CA GLY A 57 -8.48 2.49 -9.47
C GLY A 57 -7.17 1.87 -8.99
N VAL A 58 -6.37 2.58 -8.19
CA VAL A 58 -4.97 2.19 -7.91
C VAL A 58 -4.62 2.13 -6.43
N VAL A 59 -5.31 2.88 -5.57
CA VAL A 59 -5.07 2.88 -4.13
C VAL A 59 -5.70 1.64 -3.51
N THR A 60 -4.89 0.93 -2.72
CA THR A 60 -5.37 -0.11 -1.82
C THR A 60 -5.63 0.49 -0.44
N LEU A 61 -6.86 0.36 0.07
CA LEU A 61 -7.18 0.70 1.45
C LEU A 61 -6.93 -0.50 2.36
N LEU A 62 -6.28 -0.25 3.50
CA LEU A 62 -6.07 -1.22 4.55
C LEU A 62 -6.51 -0.62 5.87
N ARG A 63 -7.19 -1.38 6.72
CA ARG A 63 -7.40 -1.03 8.12
C ARG A 63 -6.23 -1.52 8.96
N VAL A 64 -5.90 -0.79 10.03
CA VAL A 64 -4.88 -1.21 10.99
C VAL A 64 -5.16 -2.63 11.50
N GLY A 65 -6.41 -2.95 11.83
CA GLY A 65 -6.79 -4.30 12.27
C GLY A 65 -6.56 -5.39 11.22
N GLU A 66 -6.67 -5.07 9.91
CA GLU A 66 -6.37 -6.03 8.83
C GLU A 66 -4.87 -6.31 8.75
N VAL A 67 -4.05 -5.28 8.85
CA VAL A 67 -2.58 -5.41 8.85
C VAL A 67 -2.10 -6.20 10.06
N VAL A 68 -2.64 -5.93 11.25
CA VAL A 68 -2.28 -6.67 12.48
C VAL A 68 -2.66 -8.15 12.36
N ARG A 69 -3.87 -8.46 11.85
CA ARG A 69 -4.27 -9.86 11.63
C ARG A 69 -3.38 -10.55 10.60
N LEU A 70 -3.06 -9.87 9.51
CA LEU A 70 -2.16 -10.39 8.48
C LEU A 70 -0.77 -10.67 9.07
N PHE A 71 -0.23 -9.72 9.85
CA PHE A 71 1.05 -9.88 10.52
C PHE A 71 1.06 -11.15 11.38
N HIS A 72 0.10 -11.33 12.29
CA HIS A 72 0.07 -12.53 13.14
C HIS A 72 -0.12 -13.83 12.37
N ALA A 73 -0.84 -13.81 11.24
CA ALA A 73 -0.96 -15.00 10.38
C ALA A 73 0.38 -15.35 9.69
N LEU A 74 1.18 -14.34 9.36
CA LEU A 74 2.45 -14.50 8.66
C LEU A 74 3.65 -14.73 9.60
N GLU A 75 3.61 -14.16 10.81
CA GLU A 75 4.71 -14.19 11.80
C GLU A 75 5.15 -15.62 12.10
N GLY A 76 4.22 -16.57 12.26
CA GLY A 76 4.53 -17.98 12.49
C GLY A 76 5.14 -18.71 11.28
N ASN A 77 5.18 -18.09 10.10
CA ASN A 77 5.58 -18.70 8.84
C ASN A 77 6.77 -18.00 8.15
N GLY A 78 7.51 -17.16 8.88
CA GLY A 78 8.56 -16.30 8.32
C GLY A 78 9.60 -17.03 7.45
N GLU A 79 10.05 -18.23 7.84
CA GLU A 79 11.01 -19.02 7.05
C GLU A 79 10.42 -19.45 5.70
N THR A 80 9.18 -19.93 5.69
CA THR A 80 8.48 -20.36 4.47
C THR A 80 8.19 -19.17 3.57
N LEU A 81 7.83 -18.01 4.16
CA LEU A 81 7.62 -16.78 3.42
C LEU A 81 8.92 -16.27 2.77
N GLY A 82 10.05 -16.33 3.47
CA GLY A 82 11.36 -15.99 2.88
C GLY A 82 11.63 -16.78 1.60
N LYS A 83 11.42 -18.10 1.64
CA LYS A 83 11.57 -18.99 0.46
C LYS A 83 10.64 -18.64 -0.71
N LEU A 84 9.50 -17.98 -0.46
CA LEU A 84 8.52 -17.61 -1.47
C LEU A 84 8.75 -16.21 -2.07
N ILE A 85 9.34 -15.30 -1.30
CA ILE A 85 9.45 -13.87 -1.65
C ILE A 85 10.86 -13.54 -2.14
N ASP A 86 11.88 -14.21 -1.61
CA ASP A 86 13.24 -14.00 -2.06
C ASP A 86 13.40 -14.60 -3.47
N PRO A 87 13.90 -13.82 -4.45
CA PRO A 87 14.27 -14.39 -5.73
C PRO A 87 15.36 -15.45 -5.49
N PRO A 88 15.35 -16.57 -6.23
CA PRO A 88 16.43 -17.55 -6.12
C PRO A 88 17.76 -16.83 -6.35
N VAL A 89 18.70 -17.02 -5.43
CA VAL A 89 20.06 -16.49 -5.57
C VAL A 89 20.65 -17.07 -6.84
N ASP A 90 20.72 -16.26 -7.90
CA ASP A 90 21.35 -16.65 -9.16
C ASP A 90 22.85 -16.80 -8.90
N SER A 91 23.25 -18.04 -8.64
CA SER A 91 24.59 -18.41 -8.15
C SER A 91 25.58 -18.60 -9.29
N ASP A 92 25.38 -17.93 -10.44
CA ASP A 92 26.09 -18.24 -11.69
C ASP A 92 26.62 -17.01 -12.45
N ARG A 93 26.98 -15.94 -11.73
CA ARG A 93 27.69 -14.78 -12.30
C ARG A 93 29.12 -14.59 -11.79
N ASP A 94 29.82 -15.69 -11.53
CA ASP A 94 31.27 -15.69 -11.32
C ASP A 94 31.95 -16.73 -12.23
N VAL A 95 31.65 -16.70 -13.52
CA VAL A 95 32.54 -17.28 -14.53
C VAL A 95 32.50 -16.38 -15.77
N LEU A 96 33.68 -16.05 -16.28
CA LEU A 96 33.97 -15.26 -17.50
C LEU A 96 34.26 -13.76 -17.29
N GLU A 97 35.30 -13.44 -16.52
CA GLU A 97 36.37 -12.60 -17.08
C GLU A 97 37.71 -13.31 -16.84
N GLY A 98 38.25 -13.89 -17.91
CA GLY A 98 39.57 -14.47 -18.02
C GLY A 98 40.23 -13.97 -19.29
#